data_AF-A0A2K6KSI2-F1
#
_entry.id   AF-A0A2K6KSI2-F1
#
_cell.length_a   1.000
_cell.length_b   1.000
_cell.length_c   1.000
_cell.angle_alpha   90.00
_cell.angle_beta   90.00
_cell.angle_gamma   90.00
#
_symmetry.space_group_name_H-M   'P 1'
#
loop_
_entity.id
_entity.type
_entity.pdbx_description
1 polymer ?
#
loop_
_entity_poly.entity_id
_entity_poly.type
_entity_poly.pdbx_seq_one_letter_code
_entity_poly.pdbx_strand_id
1 'polypeptide(L)'
;MFAEAAKKTGPCGMAEFKEKPEAPTEQLDVACGQENLPVGAWPPGAAPAPFQYTPDHVVGPGADIDPTQITFPGCICVKTPCLPGICSCLRHGENYDDNSCLRDIGSGGKYAEPVFECNILCRCSDHCRNRVVQKGLQFHFQVFKTHKKGWGLRTLEFIPKGSSLYCPLEKSNISCGNEKEPSMCGSAPSVFPSCKPLTLETMKMMLDKKQIRAIFLFEFKMGRKAAETTRNINNAFGPGTANERTVQWWFKKFCKGDESLEDEERSGRPSEVDNDQLRAIIEADPLTTTREVAEELNVNHSTVVRHLKQIGKVKKLDKWVPHELTENQKNRRFEVSSSLILRNHNEPFLDRIVTCDEKWILYDNRRRSAQWLDQEEAPKHFPKPILHPKKIMVTIWWSAAGVIHYSFLNPGETITSEKYAQEIDEMHQKLQHLQLALVNRKGPILLHDNARPHVAQPTLQKLNELGYEVLPHPPYSPDLLPTNYHIFKHLNNFLQGKRFHNQQDAENAFQEFVKSQSTDFYATGINQLISRWQKCVDCNGSYFD
;
A
#
# COMPACT_ATOMS: atom_id res chain seq x y z
N MET A 1 12.35 54.44 71.19
CA MET A 1 11.00 53.91 71.48
C MET A 1 10.85 52.62 70.70
N PHE A 2 10.82 51.39 71.22
CA PHE A 2 10.82 50.71 72.52
C PHE A 2 11.36 49.30 72.14
N ALA A 3 12.45 48.75 72.68
CA ALA A 3 12.63 48.11 73.98
C ALA A 3 11.68 46.92 74.29
N GLU A 4 12.25 45.72 74.17
CA GLU A 4 12.14 44.49 74.99
C GLU A 4 10.79 43.98 75.54
N ALA A 5 10.53 42.67 75.34
CA ALA A 5 10.49 41.69 76.44
C ALA A 5 10.49 40.23 75.92
N ALA A 6 11.61 39.53 76.15
CA ALA A 6 11.64 38.07 76.33
C ALA A 6 11.01 37.72 77.70
N LYS A 7 10.59 36.50 78.08
CA LYS A 7 11.36 35.23 78.13
C LYS A 7 10.51 34.16 78.86
N LYS A 8 10.68 32.88 78.50
CA LYS A 8 10.97 31.69 79.37
C LYS A 8 10.74 30.39 78.55
N THR A 9 11.76 29.71 78.00
CA THR A 9 12.68 28.67 78.59
C THR A 9 11.93 27.46 79.18
N GLY A 10 12.13 26.17 78.82
CA GLY A 10 13.05 25.36 78.00
C GLY A 10 12.65 23.85 78.21
N PRO A 11 13.44 22.78 77.92
CA PRO A 11 14.79 22.72 77.35
C PRO A 11 15.08 21.58 76.31
N CYS A 12 16.30 21.67 75.74
CA CYS A 12 17.25 20.61 75.34
C CYS A 12 17.08 19.83 74.02
N GLY A 13 18.11 19.94 73.16
CA GLY A 13 18.42 18.99 72.09
C GLY A 13 19.09 19.62 70.87
N MET A 14 20.38 19.96 70.96
CA MET A 14 21.20 20.30 69.79
C MET A 14 21.53 19.03 68.99
N ALA A 15 21.46 19.11 67.66
CA ALA A 15 22.41 18.44 66.77
C ALA A 15 22.40 19.12 65.39
N GLU A 16 23.45 19.88 65.10
CA GLU A 16 23.93 20.07 63.72
C GLU A 16 24.26 18.69 63.15
N PHE A 17 23.66 18.34 62.00
CA PHE A 17 24.20 17.30 61.14
C PHE A 17 24.80 17.97 59.91
N LYS A 18 26.12 17.91 59.81
CA LYS A 18 26.88 18.12 58.58
C LYS A 18 26.26 17.24 57.49
N GLU A 19 25.69 17.84 56.46
CA GLU A 19 25.48 17.13 55.20
C GLU A 19 26.86 16.72 54.67
N LYS A 20 27.10 15.41 54.65
CA LYS A 20 28.19 14.81 53.89
C LYS A 20 27.96 15.14 52.41
N PRO A 21 29.02 15.37 51.63
CA PRO A 21 28.86 15.42 50.18
C PRO A 21 28.38 14.04 49.72
N GLU A 22 27.15 13.98 49.22
CA GLU A 22 26.68 12.80 48.50
C GLU A 22 27.56 12.65 47.26
N ALA A 23 28.19 11.47 47.14
CA ALA A 23 28.96 11.10 45.97
C ALA A 23 28.07 11.21 44.72
N PRO A 24 28.61 11.69 43.58
CA PRO A 24 27.83 11.77 42.36
C PRO A 24 27.35 10.36 42.02
N THR A 25 26.04 10.14 42.05
CA THR A 25 25.43 8.92 41.50
C THR A 25 25.89 8.80 40.06
N GLU A 26 26.79 7.84 39.79
CA GLU A 26 27.29 7.55 38.45
C GLU A 26 26.08 7.37 37.52
N GLN A 27 25.90 8.32 36.62
CA GLN A 27 24.84 8.30 35.64
C GLN A 27 25.17 7.14 34.69
N LEU A 28 24.34 6.09 34.70
CA LEU A 28 24.58 4.89 33.89
C LEU A 28 24.69 5.26 32.41
N ASP A 29 25.88 5.11 31.85
CA ASP A 29 26.14 5.24 30.41
C ASP A 29 25.77 3.94 29.69
N VAL A 30 24.68 4.02 28.95
CA VAL A 30 24.10 2.93 28.14
C VAL A 30 25.01 2.56 26.98
N ALA A 31 25.89 3.47 26.53
CA ALA A 31 26.89 3.21 25.49
C ALA A 31 28.18 2.56 26.02
N CYS A 32 28.34 2.45 27.35
CA CYS A 32 29.51 1.89 28.02
C CYS A 32 30.85 2.49 27.50
N GLY A 33 30.87 3.80 27.20
CA GLY A 33 32.04 4.50 26.68
C GLY A 33 32.43 4.19 25.24
N GLN A 34 31.59 3.47 24.48
CA GLN A 34 31.85 3.17 23.06
C GLN A 34 31.47 4.33 22.13
N GLU A 35 30.74 5.33 22.62
CA GLU A 35 30.46 6.59 21.92
C GLU A 35 31.32 7.71 22.48
N ASN A 36 31.53 8.75 21.66
CA ASN A 36 32.28 9.94 22.06
C ASN A 36 31.52 10.85 23.05
N LEU A 37 30.19 10.68 23.19
CA LEU A 37 29.36 11.32 24.20
C LEU A 37 28.59 10.27 25.02
N PRO A 38 28.47 10.41 26.35
CA PRO A 38 27.75 9.44 27.18
C PRO A 38 26.25 9.48 26.90
N VAL A 39 25.61 8.31 26.90
CA VAL A 39 24.17 8.15 26.68
C VAL A 39 23.50 7.72 27.98
N GLY A 40 22.88 8.67 28.69
CA GLY A 40 22.27 8.40 29.99
C GLY A 40 20.93 7.64 29.91
N ALA A 41 20.52 6.98 31.00
CA ALA A 41 19.20 6.36 31.15
C ALA A 41 18.27 7.13 32.12
N TRP A 42 16.95 7.10 31.84
CA TRP A 42 15.90 7.68 32.69
C TRP A 42 14.69 6.74 32.85
N PRO A 43 14.10 6.57 34.05
CA PRO A 43 14.47 7.20 35.33
C PRO A 43 15.77 6.65 35.93
N PRO A 44 16.43 7.37 36.85
CA PRO A 44 17.68 6.95 37.48
C PRO A 44 17.55 5.55 38.11
N GLY A 45 18.50 4.65 37.82
CA GLY A 45 18.49 3.26 38.28
C GLY A 45 17.69 2.29 37.41
N ALA A 46 17.00 2.75 36.37
CA ALA A 46 16.37 1.89 35.37
C ALA A 46 17.28 1.78 34.12
N ALA A 47 17.52 0.55 33.66
CA ALA A 47 18.26 0.26 32.45
C ALA A 47 17.48 -0.70 31.54
N PRO A 48 17.68 -0.65 30.21
CA PRO A 48 17.23 -1.72 29.32
C PRO A 48 17.73 -3.10 29.79
N ALA A 49 17.02 -4.17 29.42
CA ALA A 49 17.48 -5.53 29.70
C ALA A 49 18.91 -5.73 29.16
N PRO A 50 19.77 -6.56 29.78
CA PRO A 50 21.17 -6.69 29.40
C PRO A 50 21.34 -6.88 27.90
N PHE A 51 22.07 -5.97 27.27
CA PHE A 51 22.33 -5.96 25.84
C PHE A 51 23.78 -5.56 25.60
N GLN A 52 24.35 -5.97 24.46
CA GLN A 52 25.67 -5.54 24.04
C GLN A 52 25.52 -4.28 23.19
N TYR A 53 26.07 -3.17 23.65
CA TYR A 53 26.17 -1.95 22.84
C TYR A 53 27.22 -2.16 21.73
N THR A 54 26.91 -1.65 20.54
CA THR A 54 27.83 -1.61 19.40
C THR A 54 27.61 -0.31 18.62
N PRO A 55 28.67 0.45 18.31
CA PRO A 55 28.58 1.63 17.46
C PRO A 55 28.46 1.25 15.98
N ASP A 56 28.69 -0.02 15.64
CA ASP A 56 28.62 -0.53 14.27
C ASP A 56 27.20 -0.94 13.91
N HIS A 57 26.84 -0.73 12.64
CA HIS A 57 25.57 -1.21 12.11
C HIS A 57 25.53 -2.75 12.12
N VAL A 58 24.73 -3.34 13.02
CA VAL A 58 24.51 -4.79 13.07
C VAL A 58 23.23 -5.14 12.32
N VAL A 59 23.44 -5.80 11.18
CA VAL A 59 22.37 -6.32 10.33
C VAL A 59 21.50 -7.32 11.11
N GLY A 60 20.17 -7.14 11.09
CA GLY A 60 19.27 -8.05 11.77
C GLY A 60 19.22 -9.46 11.16
N PRO A 61 18.85 -10.51 11.93
CA PRO A 61 18.70 -11.85 11.38
C PRO A 61 17.65 -11.85 10.26
N GLY A 62 18.07 -12.24 9.05
CA GLY A 62 17.23 -12.25 7.85
C GLY A 62 17.30 -11.01 6.96
N ALA A 63 18.22 -10.08 7.20
CA ALA A 63 18.60 -9.07 6.22
C ALA A 63 19.79 -9.58 5.41
N ASP A 64 19.51 -10.12 4.22
CA ASP A 64 20.54 -10.35 3.21
C ASP A 64 21.07 -8.99 2.72
N ILE A 65 22.37 -8.95 2.41
CA ILE A 65 22.99 -7.78 1.78
C ILE A 65 22.30 -7.57 0.43
N ASP A 66 21.63 -6.45 0.27
CA ASP A 66 21.00 -6.07 -0.99
C ASP A 66 22.08 -6.03 -2.10
N PRO A 67 21.96 -6.82 -3.19
CA PRO A 67 22.92 -6.79 -4.29
C PRO A 67 22.95 -5.45 -5.06
N THR A 68 22.01 -4.54 -4.75
CA THR A 68 22.02 -3.14 -5.20
C THR A 68 22.68 -2.18 -4.22
N GLN A 69 23.21 -2.65 -3.08
CA GLN A 69 24.09 -1.83 -2.24
C GLN A 69 25.25 -1.33 -3.10
N ILE A 70 25.20 -0.04 -3.43
CA ILE A 70 26.29 0.64 -4.11
C ILE A 70 27.45 0.66 -3.11
N THR A 71 28.38 -0.29 -3.26
CA THR A 71 29.67 -0.23 -2.58
C THR A 71 30.43 0.95 -3.17
N PHE A 72 30.23 2.14 -2.60
CA PHE A 72 30.91 3.33 -3.04
C PHE A 72 32.39 3.23 -2.63
N PRO A 73 33.34 3.17 -3.58
CA PRO A 73 34.76 2.84 -3.32
C PRO A 73 35.52 3.96 -2.60
N GLY A 74 34.84 5.03 -2.22
CA GLY A 74 35.43 6.22 -1.60
C GLY A 74 36.15 7.13 -2.60
N CYS A 75 36.58 8.31 -2.14
CA CYS A 75 37.41 9.21 -2.95
C CYS A 75 38.90 8.92 -2.80
N ILE A 76 39.68 9.30 -3.82
CA ILE A 76 41.15 9.23 -3.83
C ILE A 76 41.82 10.58 -3.49
N CYS A 77 41.10 11.53 -2.91
CA CYS A 77 41.62 12.85 -2.58
C CYS A 77 42.67 12.75 -1.46
N VAL A 78 43.96 12.82 -1.79
CA VAL A 78 45.06 12.70 -0.78
C VAL A 78 45.63 14.06 -0.39
N LYS A 79 46.00 14.90 -1.37
CA LYS A 79 46.66 16.20 -1.13
C LYS A 79 45.72 17.40 -1.34
N THR A 80 44.65 17.21 -2.10
CA THR A 80 43.65 18.24 -2.38
C THR A 80 42.41 17.99 -1.52
N PRO A 81 41.80 19.04 -0.93
CA PRO A 81 40.53 18.89 -0.21
C PRO A 81 39.44 18.36 -1.16
N CYS A 82 38.45 17.68 -0.59
CA CYS A 82 37.29 17.25 -1.36
C CYS A 82 36.50 18.49 -1.81
N LEU A 83 36.53 18.78 -3.11
CA LEU A 83 35.82 19.90 -3.72
C LEU A 83 34.83 19.40 -4.79
N PRO A 84 33.71 20.10 -5.02
CA PRO A 84 32.78 19.81 -6.11
C PRO A 84 33.49 19.74 -7.46
N GLY A 85 33.12 18.77 -8.30
CA GLY A 85 33.73 18.55 -9.63
C GLY A 85 35.09 17.85 -9.63
N ILE A 86 35.76 17.74 -8.47
CA ILE A 86 37.04 17.02 -8.32
C ILE A 86 36.88 15.74 -7.51
N CYS A 87 36.05 15.78 -6.46
CA CYS A 87 35.83 14.64 -5.56
C CYS A 87 34.62 13.82 -6.01
N SER A 88 34.79 12.50 -6.11
CA SER A 88 33.71 11.54 -6.40
C SER A 88 32.60 11.49 -5.34
N CYS A 89 32.83 12.01 -4.13
CA CYS A 89 31.84 12.12 -3.06
C CYS A 89 30.98 13.40 -3.18
N LEU A 90 31.39 14.38 -3.99
CA LEU A 90 30.72 15.67 -4.14
C LEU A 90 30.16 15.83 -5.56
N ARG A 91 29.46 14.80 -6.04
CA ARG A 91 28.98 14.70 -7.44
C ARG A 91 27.92 15.76 -7.77
N HIS A 92 27.12 16.13 -6.77
CA HIS A 92 26.00 17.06 -6.89
C HIS A 92 26.28 18.41 -6.23
N GLY A 93 27.55 18.70 -5.92
CA GLY A 93 27.94 19.92 -5.19
C GLY A 93 28.39 19.64 -3.76
N GLU A 94 28.45 20.70 -2.95
CA GLU A 94 28.75 20.58 -1.51
C GLU A 94 27.54 20.03 -0.77
N ASN A 95 27.71 18.90 -0.08
CA ASN A 95 26.61 18.30 0.70
C ASN A 95 26.37 19.05 2.02
N TYR A 96 27.44 19.52 2.69
CA TYR A 96 27.37 20.11 4.03
C TYR A 96 27.95 21.53 4.05
N ASP A 97 27.43 22.35 4.95
CA ASP A 97 27.98 23.67 5.28
C ASP A 97 29.11 23.59 6.33
N ASP A 98 29.63 24.75 6.74
CA ASP A 98 30.69 24.83 7.75
C ASP A 98 30.25 24.33 9.15
N ASN A 99 28.94 24.24 9.40
CA ASN A 99 28.36 23.73 10.64
C ASN A 99 28.01 22.22 10.55
N SER A 100 28.47 21.52 9.50
CA SER A 100 28.13 20.12 9.22
C SER A 100 26.62 19.89 9.06
N CYS A 101 25.87 20.92 8.67
CA CYS A 101 24.45 20.82 8.34
C CYS A 101 24.29 20.58 6.84
N LEU A 102 23.39 19.67 6.48
CA LEU A 102 23.09 19.36 5.10
C LEU A 102 22.52 20.60 4.41
N ARG A 103 23.15 21.01 3.30
CA ARG A 103 22.68 22.12 2.48
C ARG A 103 21.38 21.70 1.77
N ASP A 104 20.48 22.65 1.57
CA ASP A 104 19.24 22.41 0.83
C ASP A 104 19.56 22.11 -0.65
N ILE A 105 19.48 20.85 -1.04
CA ILE A 105 19.74 20.39 -2.41
C ILE A 105 18.46 20.66 -3.22
N GLY A 106 18.35 21.88 -3.76
CA GLY A 106 17.40 22.33 -4.78
C GLY A 106 16.06 21.58 -4.89
N SER A 107 15.00 22.18 -4.35
CA SER A 107 13.59 21.75 -4.46
C SER A 107 12.97 21.96 -5.86
N GLY A 108 13.70 21.65 -6.93
CA GLY A 108 13.27 21.82 -8.33
C GLY A 108 13.01 20.51 -9.11
N GLY A 109 13.35 19.34 -8.55
CA GLY A 109 13.22 18.04 -9.21
C GLY A 109 12.12 17.15 -8.62
N LYS A 110 11.55 16.25 -9.44
CA LYS A 110 10.55 15.24 -9.03
C LYS A 110 11.11 14.12 -8.12
N TYR A 111 12.41 14.12 -7.81
CA TYR A 111 13.09 13.12 -6.99
C TYR A 111 14.18 13.75 -6.10
N ALA A 112 14.42 13.16 -4.93
CA ALA A 112 15.53 13.55 -4.05
C ALA A 112 16.87 13.05 -4.60
N GLU A 113 17.86 13.94 -4.71
CA GLU A 113 19.21 13.56 -5.14
C GLU A 113 19.96 12.83 -4.01
N PRO A 114 20.67 11.72 -4.30
CA PRO A 114 21.39 10.98 -3.27
C PRO A 114 22.63 11.76 -2.79
N VAL A 115 22.79 11.83 -1.47
CA VAL A 115 23.96 12.38 -0.78
C VAL A 115 25.02 11.29 -0.64
N PHE A 116 26.24 11.56 -1.10
CA PHE A 116 27.37 10.63 -0.97
C PHE A 116 28.33 11.11 0.11
N GLU A 117 28.32 10.48 1.28
CA GLU A 117 29.26 10.79 2.37
C GLU A 117 30.64 10.12 2.19
N CYS A 118 31.69 10.76 2.70
CA CYS A 118 33.04 10.20 2.70
C CYS A 118 33.17 9.08 3.74
N ASN A 119 33.16 7.82 3.29
CA ASN A 119 33.28 6.64 4.14
C ASN A 119 34.74 6.27 4.49
N ILE A 120 34.93 5.19 5.24
CA ILE A 120 36.25 4.67 5.65
C ILE A 120 37.17 4.28 4.47
N LEU A 121 36.60 4.03 3.29
CA LEU A 121 37.36 3.71 2.07
C LEU A 121 37.92 4.97 1.38
N CYS A 122 37.49 6.18 1.79
CA CYS A 122 38.01 7.44 1.26
C CYS A 122 39.42 7.72 1.78
N ARG A 123 40.32 8.17 0.90
CA ARG A 123 41.69 8.59 1.24
C ARG A 123 41.80 10.05 1.71
N CYS A 124 40.70 10.79 1.76
CA CYS A 124 40.68 12.16 2.27
C CYS A 124 40.87 12.18 3.79
N SER A 125 41.46 13.28 4.27
CA SER A 125 41.66 13.53 5.71
C SER A 125 40.36 13.36 6.51
N ASP A 126 40.53 12.98 7.77
CA ASP A 126 39.56 13.04 8.87
C ASP A 126 38.89 14.42 9.03
N HIS A 127 39.59 15.50 8.67
CA HIS A 127 39.06 16.87 8.66
C HIS A 127 38.17 17.18 7.44
N CYS A 128 37.91 16.20 6.57
CA CYS A 128 37.04 16.39 5.41
C CYS A 128 35.61 16.72 5.85
N ARG A 129 35.06 17.82 5.34
CA ARG A 129 33.69 18.30 5.65
C ARG A 129 32.60 17.28 5.32
N ASN A 130 32.86 16.43 4.33
CA ASN A 130 31.94 15.38 3.90
C ASN A 130 32.05 14.09 4.73
N ARG A 131 32.85 14.08 5.82
CA ARG A 131 32.88 13.03 6.84
C ARG A 131 32.05 13.48 8.04
N VAL A 132 30.77 13.13 8.08
CA VAL A 132 29.86 13.59 9.13
C VAL A 132 29.54 12.46 10.11
N VAL A 133 29.09 11.31 9.64
CA VAL A 133 28.78 10.15 10.52
C VAL A 133 30.03 9.64 11.26
N GLN A 134 31.21 9.76 10.66
CA GLN A 134 32.48 9.28 11.26
C GLN A 134 32.96 10.13 12.43
N LYS A 135 32.31 11.28 12.71
CA LYS A 135 32.64 12.14 13.86
C LYS A 135 31.93 11.72 15.16
N GLY A 136 31.10 10.68 15.11
CA GLY A 136 30.33 10.18 16.26
C GLY A 136 29.14 11.08 16.63
N LEU A 137 28.57 10.85 17.82
CA LEU A 137 27.47 11.64 18.36
C LEU A 137 27.86 13.11 18.52
N GLN A 138 27.03 14.00 17.98
CA GLN A 138 27.22 15.46 18.08
C GLN A 138 26.33 16.11 19.16
N PHE A 139 25.39 15.35 19.73
CA PHE A 139 24.39 15.84 20.68
C PHE A 139 24.26 14.87 21.85
N HIS A 140 23.91 15.39 23.03
CA HIS A 140 23.63 14.54 24.18
C HIS A 140 22.29 13.83 24.03
N PHE A 141 22.31 12.51 24.15
CA PHE A 141 21.13 11.67 24.10
C PHE A 141 20.83 11.03 25.45
N GLN A 142 19.55 10.81 25.69
CA GLN A 142 19.07 10.09 26.86
C GLN A 142 18.03 9.04 26.45
N VAL A 143 18.26 7.82 26.91
CA VAL A 143 17.32 6.72 26.80
C VAL A 143 16.30 6.83 27.93
N PHE A 144 15.00 6.86 27.65
CA PHE A 144 13.96 7.04 28.66
C PHE A 144 12.87 5.97 28.59
N LYS A 145 12.36 5.49 29.73
CA LYS A 145 11.31 4.46 29.72
C LYS A 145 9.95 5.06 29.34
N THR A 146 9.31 4.50 28.32
CA THR A 146 7.94 4.86 27.91
C THR A 146 6.91 3.99 28.63
N HIS A 147 5.67 4.47 28.77
CA HIS A 147 4.63 3.73 29.51
C HIS A 147 4.09 2.49 28.77
N LYS A 148 4.11 2.47 27.43
CA LYS A 148 3.45 1.42 26.63
C LYS A 148 4.32 0.81 25.52
N LYS A 149 5.48 1.40 25.23
CA LYS A 149 6.30 1.06 24.05
C LYS A 149 7.76 0.90 24.45
N GLY A 150 8.05 0.23 25.56
CA GLY A 150 9.45 -0.03 25.96
C GLY A 150 10.26 1.25 26.20
N TRP A 151 11.47 1.32 25.64
CA TRP A 151 12.38 2.44 25.83
C TRP A 151 12.22 3.50 24.74
N GLY A 152 12.71 4.70 25.01
CA GLY A 152 12.62 5.93 24.25
C GLY A 152 14.01 6.49 24.03
N LEU A 153 14.29 7.19 22.92
CA LEU A 153 15.51 8.01 22.80
C LEU A 153 15.08 9.46 22.63
N ARG A 154 15.65 10.36 23.41
CA ARG A 154 15.46 11.81 23.29
C ARG A 154 16.80 12.52 23.29
N THR A 155 16.87 13.65 22.61
CA THR A 155 17.99 14.59 22.78
C THR A 155 17.75 15.47 24.01
N LEU A 156 18.83 15.90 24.66
CA LEU A 156 18.78 16.87 25.77
C LEU A 156 18.93 18.32 25.29
N GLU A 157 19.22 18.51 23.99
CA GLU A 157 19.59 19.78 23.40
C GLU A 157 18.75 20.04 22.14
N PHE A 158 18.67 21.30 21.72
CA PHE A 158 17.99 21.64 20.47
C PHE A 158 18.85 21.22 19.27
N ILE A 159 18.26 20.49 18.32
CA ILE A 159 18.94 20.05 17.08
C ILE A 159 18.54 21.02 15.95
N PRO A 160 19.49 21.77 15.36
CA PRO A 160 19.23 22.60 14.19
C PRO A 160 18.75 21.77 12.99
N LYS A 161 17.88 22.37 12.16
CA LYS A 161 17.40 21.73 10.93
C LYS A 161 18.58 21.48 9.99
N GLY A 162 18.69 20.24 9.48
CA GLY A 162 19.77 19.83 8.58
C GLY A 162 20.97 19.19 9.28
N SER A 163 21.01 19.14 10.60
CA SER A 163 22.05 18.39 11.33
C SER A 163 21.89 16.88 11.15
N SER A 164 22.99 16.18 10.88
CA SER A 164 22.98 14.71 10.81
C SER A 164 22.81 14.11 12.20
N LEU A 165 21.84 13.19 12.33
CA LEU A 165 21.61 12.42 13.55
C LEU A 165 22.01 10.97 13.33
N TYR A 166 22.99 10.51 14.10
CA TYR A 166 23.32 9.10 14.21
C TYR A 166 22.54 8.53 15.39
N CYS A 167 21.61 7.60 15.14
CA CYS A 167 20.85 6.91 16.17
C CYS A 167 21.36 5.45 16.25
N PRO A 168 22.13 5.08 17.29
CA PRO A 168 22.74 3.76 17.38
C PRO A 168 21.78 2.63 17.83
N LEU A 169 20.48 2.91 18.05
CA LEU A 169 19.56 1.97 18.69
C LEU A 169 18.46 1.47 17.74
N GLU A 170 18.77 0.46 16.93
CA GLU A 170 17.75 -0.39 16.30
C GLU A 170 17.77 -1.80 16.90
N LYS A 171 17.06 -1.96 18.02
CA LYS A 171 16.22 -3.14 18.35
C LYS A 171 15.61 -3.01 19.74
N SER A 172 14.42 -2.41 19.77
CA SER A 172 13.23 -2.85 20.51
C SER A 172 12.27 -1.66 20.59
N ASN A 173 11.26 -1.64 19.71
CA ASN A 173 10.09 -0.75 19.74
C ASN A 173 10.29 0.59 20.46
N ILE A 174 10.96 1.56 19.83
CA ILE A 174 11.05 2.92 20.37
C ILE A 174 10.29 3.85 19.42
N SER A 175 9.15 4.39 19.85
CA SER A 175 8.44 5.42 19.08
C SER A 175 8.83 6.81 19.56
N CYS A 176 9.23 7.68 18.63
CA CYS A 176 9.30 9.12 18.87
C CYS A 176 7.85 9.67 19.00
N GLY A 177 7.45 10.06 20.20
CA GLY A 177 6.10 10.55 20.49
C GLY A 177 6.13 11.98 21.03
N ASN A 178 5.60 12.92 20.25
CA ASN A 178 5.11 14.20 20.75
C ASN A 178 3.72 13.97 21.33
N GLU A 179 3.54 14.06 22.66
CA GLU A 179 2.22 13.97 23.30
C GLU A 179 1.80 15.31 23.92
N LYS A 180 0.64 15.80 23.48
CA LYS A 180 -0.32 16.58 24.25
C LYS A 180 -1.69 15.92 24.08
N GLU A 181 -2.22 15.29 25.13
CA GLU A 181 -3.50 15.69 25.78
C GLU A 181 -4.01 14.66 26.82
N PRO A 182 -4.84 15.10 27.80
CA PRO A 182 -5.32 14.29 28.93
C PRO A 182 -6.79 13.83 28.77
N SER A 183 -7.21 12.84 29.59
CA SER A 183 -8.59 12.44 30.02
C SER A 183 -8.82 10.93 29.85
N MET A 184 -9.64 10.21 30.60
CA MET A 184 -10.36 10.34 31.87
C MET A 184 -10.74 8.90 32.25
N CYS A 185 -10.82 8.59 33.55
CA CYS A 185 -11.26 7.28 34.05
C CYS A 185 -12.76 7.05 33.82
N GLY A 186 -13.12 5.85 33.40
CA GLY A 186 -14.50 5.36 33.36
C GLY A 186 -14.56 3.93 33.91
N SER A 187 -15.14 3.79 35.10
CA SER A 187 -15.38 2.54 35.81
C SER A 187 -16.56 1.77 35.19
N ALA A 188 -16.41 0.46 35.00
CA ALA A 188 -17.49 -0.44 34.62
C ALA A 188 -18.26 -0.94 35.86
N PRO A 189 -19.60 -1.08 35.81
CA PRO A 189 -20.38 -1.72 36.87
C PRO A 189 -20.56 -3.22 36.59
N SER A 190 -20.31 -4.05 37.60
CA SER A 190 -20.61 -5.48 37.59
C SER A 190 -22.05 -5.74 38.04
N VAL A 191 -22.69 -6.63 37.28
CA VAL A 191 -24.07 -7.11 37.44
C VAL A 191 -24.08 -8.35 38.33
N PHE A 192 -24.97 -8.43 39.31
CA PHE A 192 -25.62 -9.69 39.71
C PHE A 192 -27.08 -9.41 40.15
N PRO A 193 -28.04 -10.31 39.84
CA PRO A 193 -29.46 -10.03 39.86
C PRO A 193 -30.07 -10.38 41.22
N SER A 194 -30.94 -9.51 41.75
CA SER A 194 -31.81 -9.84 42.87
C SER A 194 -33.27 -9.90 42.40
N CYS A 195 -33.91 -11.03 42.72
CA CYS A 195 -35.32 -11.29 42.46
C CYS A 195 -36.21 -10.17 43.01
N LYS A 196 -37.11 -9.66 42.16
CA LYS A 196 -38.26 -8.85 42.58
C LYS A 196 -39.55 -9.62 42.33
N PRO A 197 -40.55 -9.51 43.23
CA PRO A 197 -41.83 -10.18 43.06
C PRO A 197 -42.61 -9.57 41.90
N LEU A 198 -43.28 -10.43 41.13
CA LEU A 198 -44.22 -10.06 40.07
C LEU A 198 -45.34 -9.21 40.66
N THR A 199 -45.28 -7.90 40.42
CA THR A 199 -46.43 -7.02 40.49
C THR A 199 -47.11 -7.06 39.12
N LEU A 200 -48.44 -7.11 39.12
CA LEU A 200 -49.25 -7.05 37.91
C LEU A 200 -49.03 -5.67 37.25
N GLU A 201 -48.01 -5.56 36.39
CA GLU A 201 -47.89 -4.42 35.49
C GLU A 201 -49.06 -4.50 34.51
N THR A 202 -50.05 -3.60 34.68
CA THR A 202 -50.91 -3.17 33.59
C THR A 202 -50.05 -2.97 32.35
N MET A 203 -50.25 -3.78 31.32
CA MET A 203 -49.62 -3.59 30.01
C MET A 203 -49.98 -2.18 29.50
N LYS A 204 -49.13 -1.20 29.76
CA LYS A 204 -49.20 0.12 29.13
C LYS A 204 -48.94 -0.12 27.65
N MET A 205 -49.99 -0.14 26.83
CA MET A 205 -49.83 0.01 25.39
C MET A 205 -49.17 1.37 25.13
N MET A 206 -47.87 1.37 24.85
CA MET A 206 -47.19 2.55 24.33
C MET A 206 -47.53 2.69 22.86
N LEU A 207 -48.42 3.64 22.55
CA LEU A 207 -48.67 4.03 21.16
C LEU A 207 -47.45 4.76 20.60
N ASP A 208 -47.04 4.41 19.39
CA ASP A 208 -46.01 5.15 18.69
C ASP A 208 -46.56 6.50 18.17
N LYS A 209 -45.66 7.41 17.76
CA LYS A 209 -46.07 8.75 17.29
C LYS A 209 -46.95 8.70 16.04
N LYS A 210 -46.76 7.71 15.17
CA LYS A 210 -47.51 7.58 13.91
C LYS A 210 -48.93 7.07 14.17
N GLN A 211 -49.10 6.15 15.12
CA GLN A 211 -50.38 5.68 15.62
C GLN A 211 -51.17 6.80 16.30
N ILE A 212 -50.51 7.62 17.13
CA ILE A 212 -51.15 8.81 17.74
C ILE A 212 -51.62 9.80 16.66
N ARG A 213 -50.82 10.02 15.62
CA ARG A 213 -51.20 10.89 14.48
C ARG A 213 -52.35 10.31 13.65
N ALA A 214 -52.40 8.99 13.48
CA ALA A 214 -53.51 8.31 12.83
C ALA A 214 -54.82 8.51 13.61
N ILE A 215 -54.76 8.48 14.94
CA ILE A 215 -55.90 8.80 15.81
C ILE A 215 -56.31 10.27 15.63
N PHE A 216 -55.35 11.21 15.54
CA PHE A 216 -55.67 12.62 15.25
C PHE A 216 -56.42 12.76 13.92
N LEU A 217 -55.97 12.09 12.86
CA LEU A 217 -56.61 12.13 11.54
C LEU A 217 -58.03 11.53 11.58
N PHE A 218 -58.21 10.40 12.27
CA PHE A 218 -59.52 9.78 12.46
C PHE A 218 -60.50 10.72 13.18
N GLU A 219 -60.07 11.29 14.31
CA GLU A 219 -60.87 12.21 15.12
C GLU A 219 -61.23 13.51 14.36
N PHE A 220 -60.31 13.98 13.53
CA PHE A 220 -60.54 15.10 12.61
C PHE A 220 -61.61 14.78 11.56
N LYS A 221 -61.54 13.60 10.91
CA LYS A 221 -62.56 13.16 9.93
C LYS A 221 -63.93 12.92 10.57
N MET A 222 -63.96 12.57 11.86
CA MET A 222 -65.20 12.46 12.65
C MET A 222 -65.77 13.83 13.08
N GLY A 223 -65.13 14.95 12.71
CA GLY A 223 -65.62 16.31 12.98
C GLY A 223 -65.47 16.77 14.43
N ARG A 224 -64.65 16.08 15.24
CA ARG A 224 -64.44 16.44 16.66
C ARG A 224 -63.50 17.64 16.78
N LYS A 225 -63.53 18.33 17.93
CA LYS A 225 -62.64 19.49 18.20
C LYS A 225 -61.34 19.04 18.86
N ALA A 226 -60.23 19.76 18.63
CA ALA A 226 -58.90 19.39 19.15
C ALA A 226 -58.85 19.20 20.69
N ALA A 227 -59.56 20.02 21.47
CA ALA A 227 -59.67 19.89 22.92
C ALA A 227 -60.47 18.65 23.36
N GLU A 228 -61.46 18.23 22.56
CA GLU A 228 -62.23 17.01 22.77
C GLU A 228 -61.38 15.78 22.43
N THR A 229 -60.70 15.80 21.28
CA THR A 229 -59.77 14.76 20.85
C THR A 229 -58.64 14.55 21.85
N THR A 230 -58.06 15.63 22.40
CA THR A 230 -57.00 15.52 23.42
C THR A 230 -57.50 14.86 24.71
N ARG A 231 -58.71 15.21 25.16
CA ARG A 231 -59.33 14.57 26.33
C ARG A 231 -59.63 13.10 26.06
N ASN A 232 -60.20 12.76 24.90
CA ASN A 232 -60.52 11.39 24.54
C ASN A 232 -59.27 10.50 24.50
N ILE A 233 -58.19 11.00 23.91
CA ILE A 233 -56.91 10.27 23.82
C ILE A 233 -56.27 10.11 25.20
N ASN A 234 -56.25 11.16 26.02
CA ASN A 234 -55.69 11.07 27.37
C ASN A 234 -56.53 10.19 28.30
N ASN A 235 -57.85 10.13 28.11
CA ASN A 235 -58.75 9.24 28.86
C ASN A 235 -58.55 7.78 28.45
N ALA A 236 -58.41 7.50 27.15
CA ALA A 236 -58.27 6.14 26.63
C ALA A 236 -56.87 5.54 26.84
N PHE A 237 -55.82 6.36 26.70
CA PHE A 237 -54.43 5.89 26.65
C PHE A 237 -53.55 6.44 27.79
N GLY A 238 -54.14 7.18 28.73
CA GLY A 238 -53.47 7.72 29.91
C GLY A 238 -53.08 9.20 29.80
N PRO A 239 -52.93 9.90 30.93
CA PRO A 239 -52.63 11.34 30.95
C PRO A 239 -51.26 11.64 30.35
N GLY A 240 -51.20 12.62 29.45
CA GLY A 240 -49.98 13.07 28.78
C GLY A 240 -49.71 12.42 27.42
N THR A 241 -50.57 11.50 26.97
CA THR A 241 -50.47 10.84 25.65
C THR A 241 -50.69 11.81 24.49
N ALA A 242 -51.59 12.79 24.64
CA ALA A 242 -51.81 13.87 23.69
C ALA A 242 -51.68 15.26 24.36
N ASN A 243 -51.01 16.17 23.67
CA ASN A 243 -50.95 17.58 24.02
C ASN A 243 -51.86 18.38 23.07
N GLU A 244 -52.74 19.21 23.63
CA GLU A 244 -53.72 19.96 22.85
C GLU A 244 -53.08 20.85 21.78
N ARG A 245 -51.93 21.48 22.06
CA ARG A 245 -51.21 22.29 21.06
C ARG A 245 -50.75 21.46 19.87
N THR A 246 -50.31 20.23 20.13
CA THR A 246 -49.91 19.28 19.09
C THR A 246 -51.13 18.87 18.26
N VAL A 247 -52.25 18.52 18.89
CA VAL A 247 -53.50 18.16 18.19
C VAL A 247 -54.02 19.32 17.33
N GLN A 248 -54.01 20.55 17.86
CA GLN A 248 -54.40 21.74 17.11
C GLN A 248 -53.49 22.00 15.91
N TRP A 249 -52.17 21.80 16.05
CA TRP A 249 -51.22 21.93 14.94
C TRP A 249 -51.51 20.89 13.84
N TRP A 250 -51.73 19.63 14.21
CA TRP A 250 -52.09 18.56 13.28
C TRP A 250 -53.43 18.81 12.59
N PHE A 251 -54.45 19.29 13.31
CA PHE A 251 -55.73 19.64 12.70
C PHE A 251 -55.59 20.80 11.72
N LYS A 252 -54.74 21.79 12.00
CA LYS A 252 -54.42 22.85 11.03
C LYS A 252 -53.74 22.30 9.77
N LYS A 253 -52.86 21.30 9.92
CA LYS A 253 -52.22 20.59 8.80
C LYS A 253 -53.28 19.86 7.95
N PHE A 254 -54.19 19.11 8.59
CA PHE A 254 -55.29 18.40 7.92
C PHE A 254 -56.29 19.35 7.24
N CYS A 255 -56.63 20.49 7.86
CA CYS A 255 -57.48 21.52 7.23
C CYS A 255 -56.87 22.10 5.95
N LYS A 256 -55.53 22.06 5.79
CA LYS A 256 -54.82 22.51 4.58
C LYS A 256 -54.75 21.40 3.51
N GLY A 257 -55.35 20.24 3.76
CA GLY A 257 -55.39 19.11 2.81
C GLY A 257 -54.21 18.15 2.89
N ASP A 258 -53.26 18.34 3.82
CA ASP A 258 -52.13 17.44 4.01
C ASP A 258 -52.42 16.40 5.11
N GLU A 259 -52.82 15.20 4.70
CA GLU A 259 -53.10 14.04 5.57
C GLU A 259 -51.84 13.18 5.89
N SER A 260 -50.63 13.63 5.51
CA SER A 260 -49.41 12.87 5.75
C SER A 260 -49.07 12.76 7.23
N LEU A 261 -48.97 11.53 7.73
CA LEU A 261 -48.64 11.20 9.13
C LEU A 261 -47.13 11.19 9.41
N GLU A 262 -46.30 11.34 8.38
CA GLU A 262 -44.84 11.38 8.50
C GLU A 262 -44.36 12.77 8.95
N ASP A 263 -43.19 12.80 9.60
CA ASP A 263 -42.47 14.07 9.79
C ASP A 263 -42.03 14.60 8.42
N GLU A 264 -42.17 15.90 8.20
CA GLU A 264 -41.51 16.56 7.06
C GLU A 264 -39.99 16.37 7.20
N GLU A 265 -39.28 16.31 6.06
CA GLU A 265 -37.82 16.30 6.06
C GLU A 265 -37.31 17.52 6.82
N ARG A 266 -36.77 17.26 8.01
CA ARG A 266 -36.17 18.32 8.81
C ARG A 266 -34.98 18.85 8.01
N SER A 267 -34.87 20.17 7.88
CA SER A 267 -33.64 20.81 7.42
C SER A 267 -32.51 20.31 8.33
N GLY A 268 -31.70 19.40 7.82
CA GLY A 268 -30.56 18.86 8.57
C GLY A 268 -29.59 19.97 8.94
N ARG A 269 -28.62 19.65 9.78
CA ARG A 269 -27.45 20.53 9.97
C ARG A 269 -26.83 20.79 8.58
N PRO A 270 -26.53 22.04 8.21
CA PRO A 270 -25.81 22.34 6.98
C PRO A 270 -24.54 21.48 6.88
N SER A 271 -24.30 20.90 5.72
CA SER A 271 -23.08 20.11 5.50
C SER A 271 -21.86 21.01 5.69
N GLU A 272 -20.93 20.60 6.55
CA GLU A 272 -19.67 21.33 6.77
C GLU A 272 -18.72 21.25 5.57
N VAL A 273 -18.94 20.28 4.67
CA VAL A 273 -18.12 20.05 3.48
C VAL A 273 -18.95 20.23 2.22
N ASP A 274 -18.43 21.04 1.31
CA ASP A 274 -18.90 21.14 -0.07
C ASP A 274 -18.35 19.96 -0.89
N ASN A 275 -19.27 19.20 -1.50
CA ASN A 275 -18.94 18.05 -2.33
C ASN A 275 -18.21 18.44 -3.62
N ASP A 276 -18.44 19.64 -4.15
CA ASP A 276 -17.80 20.11 -5.37
C ASP A 276 -16.35 20.53 -5.10
N GLN A 277 -16.10 21.18 -3.96
CA GLN A 277 -14.75 21.45 -3.47
C GLN A 277 -13.97 20.16 -3.23
N LEU A 278 -14.58 19.17 -2.56
CA LEU A 278 -13.96 17.86 -2.34
C LEU A 278 -13.65 17.14 -3.67
N ARG A 279 -14.54 17.24 -4.65
CA ARG A 279 -14.33 16.67 -5.99
C ARG A 279 -13.13 17.30 -6.69
N ALA A 280 -13.01 18.62 -6.64
CA ALA A 280 -11.91 19.36 -7.26
C ALA A 280 -10.55 18.97 -6.66
N ILE A 281 -10.45 18.83 -5.34
CA ILE A 281 -9.20 18.39 -4.66
C ILE A 281 -8.78 17.00 -5.16
N ILE A 282 -9.71 16.05 -5.17
CA ILE A 282 -9.44 14.67 -5.60
C ILE A 282 -9.15 14.56 -7.11
N GLU A 283 -9.71 15.44 -7.93
CA GLU A 283 -9.44 15.46 -9.37
C GLU A 283 -8.12 16.13 -9.72
N ALA A 284 -7.66 17.08 -8.89
CA ALA A 284 -6.33 17.68 -9.00
C ALA A 284 -5.22 16.67 -8.65
N ASP A 285 -5.40 15.90 -7.57
CA ASP A 285 -4.50 14.81 -7.20
C ASP A 285 -5.27 13.60 -6.64
N PRO A 286 -5.47 12.54 -7.45
CA PRO A 286 -6.14 11.32 -7.00
C PRO A 286 -5.38 10.51 -5.93
N LEU A 287 -4.09 10.82 -5.69
CA LEU A 287 -3.25 10.10 -4.71
C LEU A 287 -3.33 10.70 -3.30
N THR A 288 -3.93 11.88 -3.15
CA THR A 288 -4.05 12.55 -1.86
C THR A 288 -4.80 11.67 -0.85
N THR A 289 -4.27 11.60 0.36
CA THR A 289 -4.86 10.81 1.44
C THR A 289 -6.09 11.50 2.02
N THR A 290 -7.02 10.72 2.53
CA THR A 290 -8.22 11.23 3.22
C THR A 290 -7.89 12.07 4.46
N ARG A 291 -6.66 11.99 5.00
CA ARG A 291 -6.20 12.82 6.12
C ARG A 291 -5.72 14.19 5.64
N GLU A 292 -4.93 14.23 4.57
CA GLU A 292 -4.49 15.49 3.95
C GLU A 292 -5.69 16.31 3.47
N VAL A 293 -6.66 15.66 2.81
CA VAL A 293 -7.92 16.32 2.41
C VAL A 293 -8.71 16.83 3.62
N ALA A 294 -8.68 16.11 4.75
CA ALA A 294 -9.35 16.53 5.97
C ALA A 294 -8.66 17.74 6.62
N GLU A 295 -7.34 17.81 6.56
CA GLU A 295 -6.56 18.97 7.01
C GLU A 295 -6.80 20.19 6.12
N GLU A 296 -6.80 20.01 4.80
CA GLU A 296 -7.07 21.07 3.83
C GLU A 296 -8.49 21.65 3.98
N LEU A 297 -9.49 20.78 4.16
CA LEU A 297 -10.88 21.18 4.38
C LEU A 297 -11.19 21.54 5.84
N ASN A 298 -10.21 21.41 6.74
CA ASN A 298 -10.36 21.61 8.19
C ASN A 298 -11.58 20.87 8.79
N VAL A 299 -11.76 19.60 8.41
CA VAL A 299 -12.84 18.73 8.89
C VAL A 299 -12.31 17.43 9.46
N ASN A 300 -13.14 16.69 10.18
CA ASN A 300 -12.77 15.37 10.64
C ASN A 300 -12.58 14.40 9.45
N HIS A 301 -11.55 13.56 9.50
CA HIS A 301 -11.29 12.50 8.52
C HIS A 301 -12.52 11.63 8.19
N SER A 302 -13.35 11.31 9.19
CA SER A 302 -14.58 10.52 8.99
C SER A 302 -15.60 11.24 8.10
N THR A 303 -15.65 12.58 8.13
CA THR A 303 -16.47 13.41 7.25
C THR A 303 -16.01 13.27 5.80
N VAL A 304 -14.70 13.40 5.53
CA VAL A 304 -14.14 13.21 4.18
C VAL A 304 -14.50 11.84 3.62
N VAL A 305 -14.30 10.76 4.39
CA VAL A 305 -14.64 9.39 3.95
C VAL A 305 -16.12 9.24 3.61
N ARG A 306 -17.03 9.85 4.40
CA ARG A 306 -18.47 9.82 4.14
C ARG A 306 -18.81 10.58 2.85
N HIS A 307 -18.25 11.76 2.66
CA HIS A 307 -18.49 12.59 1.48
C HIS A 307 -17.92 11.98 0.20
N LEU A 308 -16.72 11.39 0.25
CA LEU A 308 -16.14 10.63 -0.89
C LEU A 308 -17.08 9.52 -1.37
N LYS A 309 -17.71 8.79 -0.44
CA LYS A 309 -18.72 7.78 -0.77
C LYS A 309 -19.97 8.39 -1.41
N GLN A 310 -20.43 9.54 -0.94
CA GLN A 310 -21.60 10.24 -1.50
C GLN A 310 -21.35 10.70 -2.94
N ILE A 311 -20.13 11.14 -3.27
CA ILE A 311 -19.76 11.52 -4.64
C ILE A 311 -19.30 10.33 -5.51
N GLY A 312 -19.45 9.09 -5.02
CA GLY A 312 -19.15 7.87 -5.77
C GLY A 312 -17.65 7.56 -5.94
N LYS A 313 -16.76 8.22 -5.20
CA LYS A 313 -15.32 7.90 -5.22
C LYS A 313 -15.06 6.68 -4.32
N VAL A 314 -14.24 5.77 -4.81
CA VAL A 314 -13.83 4.56 -4.08
C VAL A 314 -12.32 4.42 -4.15
N LYS A 315 -11.70 3.93 -3.08
CA LYS A 315 -10.26 3.68 -3.05
C LYS A 315 -9.94 2.48 -3.94
N LYS A 316 -9.11 2.68 -4.96
CA LYS A 316 -8.54 1.64 -5.81
C LYS A 316 -7.03 1.68 -5.65
N LEU A 317 -6.39 0.52 -5.71
CA LEU A 317 -4.93 0.46 -5.82
C LEU A 317 -4.55 0.64 -7.29
N ASP A 318 -3.44 1.32 -7.51
CA ASP A 318 -2.84 1.40 -8.84
C ASP A 318 -2.51 0.00 -9.36
N LYS A 319 -2.59 -0.14 -10.68
CA LYS A 319 -2.25 -1.38 -11.36
C LYS A 319 -0.75 -1.38 -11.65
N TRP A 320 -0.08 -2.45 -11.28
CA TRP A 320 1.29 -2.70 -11.70
C TRP A 320 1.35 -2.81 -13.22
N VAL A 321 2.09 -1.91 -13.86
CA VAL A 321 2.45 -1.99 -15.27
C VAL A 321 3.88 -2.52 -15.41
N PRO A 322 4.19 -3.27 -16.48
CA PRO A 322 5.52 -3.89 -16.64
C PRO A 322 6.66 -2.89 -16.79
N HIS A 323 6.37 -1.71 -17.34
CA HIS A 323 7.37 -0.71 -17.70
C HIS A 323 6.75 0.69 -17.69
N GLU A 324 7.53 1.74 -17.53
CA GLU A 324 7.08 3.10 -17.79
C GLU A 324 7.38 3.43 -19.25
N LEU A 325 6.34 3.57 -20.07
CA LEU A 325 6.52 3.76 -21.52
C LEU A 325 7.02 5.17 -21.84
N THR A 326 8.10 5.25 -22.61
CA THR A 326 8.51 6.50 -23.27
C THR A 326 7.54 6.88 -24.38
N GLU A 327 7.49 8.16 -24.77
CA GLU A 327 6.64 8.62 -25.88
C GLU A 327 6.92 7.87 -27.18
N ASN A 328 8.18 7.56 -27.48
CA ASN A 328 8.52 6.78 -28.66
C ASN A 328 7.96 5.34 -28.61
N GLN A 329 7.97 4.70 -27.43
CA GLN A 329 7.39 3.38 -27.24
C GLN A 329 5.86 3.41 -27.39
N LYS A 330 5.18 4.44 -26.87
CA LYS A 330 3.74 4.65 -27.08
C LYS A 330 3.42 4.85 -28.56
N ASN A 331 4.16 5.72 -29.26
CA ASN A 331 3.99 5.94 -30.69
C ASN A 331 4.16 4.64 -31.49
N ARG A 332 5.16 3.83 -31.17
CA ARG A 332 5.35 2.54 -31.84
C ARG A 332 4.20 1.56 -31.58
N ARG A 333 3.70 1.51 -30.35
CA ARG A 333 2.51 0.71 -29.98
C ARG A 333 1.27 1.15 -30.75
N PHE A 334 1.04 2.46 -30.85
CA PHE A 334 -0.05 3.05 -31.61
C PHE A 334 0.06 2.71 -33.10
N GLU A 335 1.22 2.96 -33.70
CA GLU A 335 1.48 2.73 -35.13
C GLU A 335 1.26 1.27 -35.52
N VAL A 336 1.82 0.34 -34.76
CA VAL A 336 1.67 -1.09 -35.02
C VAL A 336 0.22 -1.52 -34.84
N SER A 337 -0.44 -1.12 -33.75
CA SER A 337 -1.84 -1.49 -33.50
C SER A 337 -2.77 -0.97 -34.60
N SER A 338 -2.63 0.32 -34.97
CA SER A 338 -3.41 0.93 -36.05
C SER A 338 -3.21 0.20 -37.39
N SER A 339 -1.95 -0.10 -37.73
CA SER A 339 -1.61 -0.83 -38.97
C SER A 339 -2.21 -2.24 -39.00
N LEU A 340 -2.18 -2.96 -37.87
CA LEU A 340 -2.72 -4.31 -37.76
C LEU A 340 -4.26 -4.34 -37.85
N ILE A 341 -4.94 -3.34 -37.28
CA ILE A 341 -6.40 -3.17 -37.44
C ILE A 341 -6.74 -2.98 -38.92
N LEU A 342 -6.08 -2.03 -39.59
CA LEU A 342 -6.33 -1.75 -41.01
C LEU A 342 -6.06 -2.96 -41.88
N ARG A 343 -4.94 -3.66 -41.63
CA ARG A 343 -4.60 -4.89 -42.34
C ARG A 343 -5.69 -5.94 -42.16
N ASN A 344 -6.15 -6.19 -40.93
CA ASN A 344 -7.14 -7.22 -40.67
C ASN A 344 -8.53 -6.85 -41.20
N HIS A 345 -8.85 -5.55 -41.25
CA HIS A 345 -10.07 -5.05 -41.87
C HIS A 345 -10.08 -5.31 -43.38
N ASN A 346 -8.95 -5.09 -44.05
CA ASN A 346 -8.84 -5.27 -45.50
C ASN A 346 -8.75 -6.75 -45.89
N GLU A 347 -7.91 -7.51 -45.18
CA GLU A 347 -7.70 -8.94 -45.40
C GLU A 347 -7.63 -9.64 -44.04
N PRO A 348 -8.73 -10.25 -43.57
CA PRO A 348 -8.76 -10.95 -42.29
C PRO A 348 -7.67 -12.03 -42.22
N PHE A 349 -6.84 -11.98 -41.17
CA PHE A 349 -5.69 -12.87 -41.03
C PHE A 349 -5.57 -13.55 -39.66
N LEU A 350 -6.48 -13.27 -38.73
CA LEU A 350 -6.41 -13.81 -37.36
C LEU A 350 -6.40 -15.35 -37.31
N ASP A 351 -7.11 -16.02 -38.22
CA ASP A 351 -7.16 -17.48 -38.30
C ASP A 351 -5.84 -18.12 -38.75
N ARG A 352 -4.91 -17.30 -39.26
CA ARG A 352 -3.56 -17.72 -39.66
C ARG A 352 -2.51 -17.50 -38.58
N ILE A 353 -2.87 -16.85 -37.48
CA ILE A 353 -1.92 -16.52 -36.42
C ILE A 353 -1.55 -17.77 -35.63
N VAL A 354 -0.24 -18.00 -35.55
CA VAL A 354 0.41 -18.85 -34.56
C VAL A 354 1.13 -17.91 -33.60
N THR A 355 0.95 -18.11 -32.29
CA THR A 355 1.58 -17.28 -31.27
C THR A 355 2.21 -18.13 -30.19
N CYS A 356 3.25 -17.59 -29.57
CA CYS A 356 4.00 -18.25 -28.52
C CYS A 356 4.56 -17.26 -27.52
N ASP A 357 4.89 -17.76 -26.34
CA ASP A 357 5.67 -17.06 -25.32
C ASP A 357 6.18 -18.06 -24.27
N GLU A 358 7.16 -17.63 -23.47
CA GLU A 358 7.75 -18.40 -22.38
C GLU A 358 7.26 -17.93 -21.00
N LYS A 359 7.10 -18.89 -20.09
CA LYS A 359 6.74 -18.59 -18.69
C LYS A 359 7.46 -19.48 -17.70
N TRP A 360 7.93 -18.86 -16.62
CA TRP A 360 8.34 -19.59 -15.42
C TRP A 360 7.12 -20.06 -14.61
N ILE A 361 6.99 -21.37 -14.42
CA ILE A 361 6.07 -22.00 -13.46
C ILE A 361 6.84 -22.22 -12.16
N LEU A 362 6.35 -21.65 -11.06
CA LEU A 362 6.94 -21.84 -9.74
C LEU A 362 6.48 -23.16 -9.12
N TYR A 363 7.33 -23.76 -8.29
CA TYR A 363 6.95 -24.94 -7.52
C TYR A 363 6.02 -24.58 -6.36
N ASP A 364 6.07 -23.34 -5.89
CA ASP A 364 5.16 -22.83 -4.87
C ASP A 364 4.44 -21.59 -5.41
N ASN A 365 3.15 -21.74 -5.71
CA ASN A 365 2.29 -20.68 -6.24
C ASN A 365 1.34 -20.12 -5.18
N ARG A 366 1.60 -20.39 -3.90
CA ARG A 366 0.82 -19.83 -2.79
C ARG A 366 1.10 -18.34 -2.68
N ARG A 367 0.04 -17.57 -2.37
CA ARG A 367 0.13 -16.14 -2.09
C ARG A 367 -0.36 -15.89 -0.67
N ARG A 368 0.19 -14.85 -0.03
CA ARG A 368 -0.34 -14.37 1.25
C ARG A 368 -1.79 -13.95 1.05
N SER A 369 -2.71 -14.53 1.82
CA SER A 369 -4.13 -14.17 1.83
C SER A 369 -4.49 -13.40 3.09
N ALA A 370 -5.58 -12.63 3.02
CA ALA A 370 -6.20 -12.03 4.20
C ALA A 370 -6.87 -13.13 5.05
N GLN A 371 -6.90 -12.90 6.36
CA GLN A 371 -7.54 -13.79 7.33
C GLN A 371 -8.59 -13.00 8.11
N TRP A 372 -9.78 -13.59 8.27
CA TRP A 372 -10.78 -13.12 9.22
C TRP A 372 -10.51 -13.82 10.54
N LEU A 373 -10.12 -13.05 11.56
CA LEU A 373 -9.73 -13.53 12.88
C LEU A 373 -10.43 -12.69 13.94
N ASP A 374 -10.59 -13.24 15.13
CA ASP A 374 -11.08 -12.48 16.28
C ASP A 374 -10.09 -11.37 16.65
N GLN A 375 -10.57 -10.30 17.29
CA GLN A 375 -9.77 -9.09 17.57
C GLN A 375 -8.47 -9.38 18.35
N GLU A 376 -8.47 -10.42 19.17
CA GLU A 376 -7.34 -10.81 20.03
C GLU A 376 -6.51 -11.96 19.45
N GLU A 377 -6.94 -12.56 18.34
CA GLU A 377 -6.24 -13.70 17.74
C GLU A 377 -5.07 -13.23 16.86
N ALA A 378 -3.89 -13.82 17.07
CA ALA A 378 -2.71 -13.52 16.28
C ALA A 378 -2.81 -14.12 14.86
N PRO A 379 -2.37 -13.39 13.82
CA PRO A 379 -2.40 -13.90 12.45
C PRO A 379 -1.44 -15.07 12.25
N LYS A 380 -1.84 -16.03 11.42
CA LYS A 380 -0.95 -17.17 11.09
C LYS A 380 0.24 -16.69 10.27
N HIS A 381 1.43 -17.17 10.61
CA HIS A 381 2.65 -16.86 9.85
C HIS A 381 2.61 -17.51 8.46
N PHE A 382 2.89 -16.71 7.42
CA PHE A 382 3.10 -17.18 6.05
C PHE A 382 4.56 -16.95 5.67
N PRO A 383 5.33 -18.00 5.28
CA PRO A 383 6.74 -17.86 4.96
C PRO A 383 6.93 -16.94 3.74
N LYS A 384 7.92 -16.05 3.80
CA LYS A 384 8.31 -15.24 2.63
C LYS A 384 8.85 -16.17 1.53
N PRO A 385 8.56 -15.90 0.24
CA PRO A 385 9.19 -16.61 -0.86
C PRO A 385 10.72 -16.50 -0.79
N ILE A 386 11.42 -17.58 -1.12
CA ILE A 386 12.89 -17.62 -1.20
C ILE A 386 13.33 -16.79 -2.43
N LEU A 387 14.49 -16.13 -2.36
CA LEU A 387 15.03 -15.25 -3.42
C LEU A 387 15.09 -15.94 -4.81
N HIS A 388 15.46 -17.22 -4.81
CA HIS A 388 15.55 -18.06 -6.00
C HIS A 388 14.59 -19.25 -5.87
N PRO A 389 13.29 -19.06 -6.15
CA PRO A 389 12.33 -20.15 -6.06
C PRO A 389 12.62 -21.21 -7.13
N LYS A 390 12.40 -22.48 -6.78
CA LYS A 390 12.41 -23.57 -7.77
C LYS A 390 11.34 -23.31 -8.82
N LYS A 391 11.74 -23.39 -10.08
CA LYS A 391 10.92 -23.03 -11.24
C LYS A 391 11.32 -23.84 -12.46
N ILE A 392 10.35 -24.10 -13.33
CA ILE A 392 10.55 -24.66 -14.66
C ILE A 392 10.05 -23.65 -15.70
N MET A 393 10.72 -23.53 -16.84
CA MET A 393 10.24 -22.67 -17.93
C MET A 393 9.42 -23.53 -18.88
N VAL A 394 8.23 -23.07 -19.22
CA VAL A 394 7.38 -23.65 -20.27
C VAL A 394 7.36 -22.69 -21.46
N THR A 395 7.51 -23.24 -22.66
CA THR A 395 7.23 -22.54 -23.93
C THR A 395 5.95 -23.16 -24.51
N ILE A 396 5.00 -22.33 -24.92
CA ILE A 396 3.74 -22.79 -25.53
C ILE A 396 3.50 -22.12 -26.87
N TRP A 397 3.16 -22.92 -27.88
CA TRP A 397 2.82 -22.50 -29.24
C TRP A 397 1.38 -22.91 -29.55
N TRP A 398 0.59 -21.96 -30.04
CA TRP A 398 -0.85 -22.19 -30.23
C TRP A 398 -1.44 -21.26 -31.29
N SER A 399 -2.65 -21.59 -31.73
CA SER A 399 -3.44 -20.83 -32.72
C SER A 399 -4.90 -20.74 -32.26
N ALA A 400 -5.75 -20.05 -33.02
CA ALA A 400 -7.18 -19.97 -32.72
C ALA A 400 -7.87 -21.35 -32.59
N ALA A 401 -7.32 -22.41 -33.21
CA ALA A 401 -7.88 -23.76 -33.13
C ALA A 401 -7.44 -24.54 -31.88
N GLY A 402 -6.37 -24.11 -31.19
CA GLY A 402 -5.84 -24.83 -30.04
C GLY A 402 -4.31 -24.81 -29.95
N VAL A 403 -3.80 -25.56 -28.97
CA VAL A 403 -2.36 -25.75 -28.75
C VAL A 403 -1.76 -26.64 -29.83
N ILE A 404 -0.60 -26.21 -30.34
CA ILE A 404 0.15 -26.91 -31.38
C ILE A 404 1.32 -27.68 -30.75
N HIS A 405 2.09 -26.98 -29.91
CA HIS A 405 3.30 -27.51 -29.28
C HIS A 405 3.49 -26.84 -27.92
N TYR A 406 4.06 -27.56 -26.95
CA TYR A 406 4.68 -26.97 -25.78
C TYR A 406 5.84 -27.84 -25.33
N SER A 407 6.82 -27.22 -24.68
CA SER A 407 8.00 -27.88 -24.15
C SER A 407 8.39 -27.27 -22.80
N PHE A 408 9.17 -28.03 -22.02
CA PHE A 408 9.71 -27.57 -20.75
C PHE A 408 11.24 -27.53 -20.84
N LEU A 409 11.83 -26.41 -20.43
CA LEU A 409 13.27 -26.31 -20.28
C LEU A 409 13.69 -26.86 -18.92
N ASN A 410 14.81 -27.59 -18.91
CA ASN A 410 15.36 -28.12 -17.67
C ASN A 410 15.75 -26.97 -16.72
N PRO A 411 15.71 -27.19 -15.40
CA PRO A 411 16.09 -26.17 -14.42
C PRO A 411 17.51 -25.66 -14.67
N GLY A 412 17.65 -24.34 -14.84
CA GLY A 412 18.94 -23.68 -15.09
C GLY A 412 19.30 -23.51 -16.56
N GLU A 413 18.58 -24.14 -17.48
CA GLU A 413 18.70 -23.86 -18.91
C GLU A 413 18.02 -22.53 -19.28
N THR A 414 18.51 -21.94 -20.37
CA THR A 414 17.94 -20.72 -20.97
C THR A 414 17.61 -20.98 -22.44
N ILE A 415 16.62 -20.26 -22.96
CA ILE A 415 16.27 -20.34 -24.37
C ILE A 415 17.33 -19.61 -25.20
N THR A 416 18.12 -20.35 -25.99
CA THR A 416 19.05 -19.79 -26.98
C THR A 416 18.37 -19.66 -28.33
N SER A 417 18.98 -18.94 -29.28
CA SER A 417 18.40 -18.81 -30.63
C SER A 417 18.36 -20.15 -31.36
N GLU A 418 19.35 -21.01 -31.15
CA GLU A 418 19.43 -22.34 -31.76
C GLU A 418 18.35 -23.26 -31.19
N LYS A 419 18.16 -23.24 -29.86
CA LYS A 419 17.09 -24.01 -29.21
C LYS A 419 15.71 -23.52 -29.64
N TYR A 420 15.53 -22.20 -29.74
CA TYR A 420 14.28 -21.62 -30.24
C TYR A 420 14.02 -21.98 -31.71
N ALA A 421 15.04 -22.03 -32.56
CA ALA A 421 14.91 -22.50 -33.94
C ALA A 421 14.52 -23.99 -34.02
N GLN A 422 15.05 -24.84 -33.14
CA GLN A 422 14.64 -26.25 -33.03
C GLN A 422 13.17 -26.38 -32.59
N GLU A 423 12.74 -25.57 -31.62
CA GLU A 423 11.34 -25.52 -31.17
C GLU A 423 10.39 -25.10 -32.31
N ILE A 424 10.81 -24.17 -33.18
CA ILE A 424 10.06 -23.78 -34.38
C ILE A 424 9.91 -24.97 -35.33
N ASP A 425 10.97 -25.73 -35.60
CA ASP A 425 10.91 -26.93 -36.44
C ASP A 425 9.93 -27.97 -35.88
N GLU A 426 10.02 -28.28 -34.58
CA GLU A 426 9.13 -29.23 -33.92
C GLU A 426 7.68 -28.76 -33.89
N MET A 427 7.45 -27.46 -33.65
CA MET A 427 6.14 -26.84 -33.72
C MET A 427 5.57 -26.91 -35.13
N HIS A 428 6.39 -26.64 -36.15
CA HIS A 428 5.97 -26.67 -37.55
C HIS A 428 5.55 -28.09 -37.99
N GLN A 429 6.31 -29.11 -37.61
CA GLN A 429 5.95 -30.52 -37.88
C GLN A 429 4.58 -30.87 -37.27
N LYS A 430 4.34 -30.48 -36.01
CA LYS A 430 3.02 -30.68 -35.37
C LYS A 430 1.92 -29.88 -36.06
N LEU A 431 2.22 -28.65 -36.47
CA LEU A 431 1.27 -27.80 -37.20
C LEU A 431 0.89 -28.41 -38.55
N GLN A 432 1.83 -29.01 -39.27
CA GLN A 432 1.56 -29.73 -40.52
C GLN A 432 0.56 -30.86 -40.30
N HIS A 433 0.66 -31.62 -39.20
CA HIS A 433 -0.29 -32.69 -38.90
C HIS A 433 -1.66 -32.18 -38.45
N LEU A 434 -1.70 -31.12 -37.63
CA LEU A 434 -2.94 -30.60 -37.07
C LEU A 434 -3.73 -29.72 -38.05
N GLN A 435 -3.03 -28.97 -38.91
CA GLN A 435 -3.62 -27.92 -39.76
C GLN A 435 -2.93 -27.84 -41.13
N LEU A 436 -2.99 -28.94 -41.89
CA LEU A 436 -2.47 -29.03 -43.27
C LEU A 436 -2.85 -27.83 -44.16
N ALA A 437 -4.08 -27.34 -44.04
CA ALA A 437 -4.57 -26.21 -44.83
C ALA A 437 -3.88 -24.88 -44.50
N LEU A 438 -3.51 -24.66 -43.23
CA LEU A 438 -2.81 -23.45 -42.81
C LEU A 438 -1.40 -23.41 -43.39
N VAL A 439 -0.67 -24.52 -43.28
CA VAL A 439 0.72 -24.61 -43.78
C VAL A 439 0.78 -24.54 -45.30
N ASN A 440 -0.04 -25.33 -46.01
CA ASN A 440 0.13 -25.51 -47.46
C ASN A 440 -0.58 -24.45 -48.32
N ARG A 441 -1.57 -23.72 -47.79
CA ARG A 441 -2.42 -22.82 -48.61
C ARG A 441 -2.47 -21.39 -48.12
N LYS A 442 -2.48 -21.17 -46.80
CA LYS A 442 -2.66 -19.84 -46.22
C LYS A 442 -1.36 -19.17 -45.79
N GLY A 443 -0.35 -19.96 -45.42
CA GLY A 443 0.90 -19.46 -44.85
C GLY A 443 0.69 -18.99 -43.40
N PRO A 444 1.35 -19.61 -42.41
CA PRO A 444 1.21 -19.22 -41.01
C PRO A 444 1.87 -17.87 -40.75
N ILE A 445 1.25 -17.09 -39.86
CA ILE A 445 1.78 -15.80 -39.40
C ILE A 445 2.19 -15.95 -37.94
N LEU A 446 3.47 -15.76 -37.63
CA LEU A 446 3.99 -15.82 -36.26
C LEU A 446 3.81 -14.48 -35.54
N LEU A 447 3.19 -14.52 -34.37
CA LEU A 447 3.16 -13.42 -33.41
C LEU A 447 3.91 -13.83 -32.13
N HIS A 448 5.08 -13.25 -31.93
CA HIS A 448 5.92 -13.43 -30.73
C HIS A 448 6.53 -12.10 -30.28
N ASP A 449 7.14 -12.10 -29.09
CA ASP A 449 7.81 -10.92 -28.56
C ASP A 449 9.19 -10.68 -29.21
N ASN A 450 9.84 -9.56 -28.85
CA ASN A 450 11.15 -9.18 -29.39
C ASN A 450 12.32 -9.64 -28.50
N ALA A 451 12.18 -10.72 -27.72
CA ALA A 451 13.29 -11.23 -26.92
C ALA A 451 14.52 -11.52 -27.80
N ARG A 452 15.73 -11.33 -27.24
CA ARG A 452 16.98 -11.43 -28.02
C ARG A 452 17.12 -12.75 -28.81
N PRO A 453 16.75 -13.93 -28.28
CA PRO A 453 16.79 -15.18 -29.04
C PRO A 453 15.83 -15.21 -30.24
N HIS A 454 14.73 -14.47 -30.18
CA HIS A 454 13.66 -14.49 -31.19
C HIS A 454 14.03 -13.70 -32.45
N VAL A 455 14.87 -12.68 -32.30
CA VAL A 455 15.31 -11.80 -33.38
C VAL A 455 16.74 -12.10 -33.87
N ALA A 456 17.35 -13.16 -33.35
CA ALA A 456 18.70 -13.58 -33.73
C ALA A 456 18.70 -14.37 -35.05
N GLN A 457 19.86 -14.41 -35.71
CA GLN A 457 20.02 -14.96 -37.06
C GLN A 457 19.53 -16.41 -37.23
N PRO A 458 19.86 -17.37 -36.33
CA PRO A 458 19.36 -18.75 -36.48
C PRO A 458 17.84 -18.82 -36.52
N THR A 459 17.17 -18.07 -35.65
CA THR A 459 15.70 -17.99 -35.60
C THR A 459 15.13 -17.38 -36.88
N LEU A 460 15.67 -16.25 -37.35
CA LEU A 460 15.19 -15.57 -38.55
C LEU A 460 15.40 -16.42 -39.82
N GLN A 461 16.54 -17.10 -39.93
CA GLN A 461 16.81 -18.03 -41.02
C GLN A 461 15.80 -19.17 -41.04
N LYS A 462 15.50 -19.74 -39.87
CA LYS A 462 14.53 -20.82 -39.72
C LYS A 462 13.11 -20.38 -40.10
N LEU A 463 12.66 -19.21 -39.64
CA LEU A 463 11.35 -18.66 -40.00
C LEU A 463 11.23 -18.42 -41.51
N ASN A 464 12.30 -17.91 -42.13
CA ASN A 464 12.34 -17.69 -43.58
C ASN A 464 12.35 -19.01 -44.37
N GLU A 465 13.11 -20.01 -43.92
CA GLU A 465 13.14 -21.36 -44.52
C GLU A 465 11.75 -22.00 -44.55
N LEU A 466 10.99 -21.85 -43.46
CA LEU A 466 9.65 -22.42 -43.31
C LEU A 466 8.53 -21.52 -43.87
N GLY A 467 8.86 -20.36 -44.43
CA GLY A 467 7.89 -19.44 -45.03
C GLY A 467 6.94 -18.77 -44.03
N TYR A 468 7.36 -18.56 -42.79
CA TYR A 468 6.56 -17.84 -41.80
C TYR A 468 6.66 -16.34 -42.02
N GLU A 469 5.51 -15.69 -42.09
CA GLU A 469 5.43 -14.25 -41.95
C GLU A 469 5.52 -13.87 -40.46
N VAL A 470 6.33 -12.88 -40.09
CA VAL A 470 6.41 -12.41 -38.69
C VAL A 470 5.61 -11.13 -38.54
N LEU A 471 4.60 -11.16 -37.67
CA LEU A 471 3.76 -10.01 -37.39
C LEU A 471 4.56 -8.95 -36.60
N PRO A 472 4.49 -7.65 -36.94
CA PRO A 472 5.16 -6.62 -36.16
C PRO A 472 4.64 -6.61 -34.73
N HIS A 473 5.57 -6.62 -33.76
CA HIS A 473 5.27 -6.51 -32.34
C HIS A 473 6.01 -5.31 -31.73
N PRO A 474 5.33 -4.40 -31.02
CA PRO A 474 5.97 -3.27 -30.37
C PRO A 474 6.61 -3.70 -29.03
N PRO A 475 7.77 -3.12 -28.64
CA PRO A 475 8.41 -3.44 -27.35
C PRO A 475 7.49 -3.22 -26.14
N TYR A 476 7.76 -3.94 -25.04
CA TYR A 476 7.07 -3.81 -23.74
C TYR A 476 5.54 -3.92 -23.83
N SER A 477 5.02 -4.78 -24.72
CA SER A 477 3.59 -4.86 -25.02
C SER A 477 2.95 -6.24 -24.73
N PRO A 478 3.09 -6.79 -23.50
CA PRO A 478 2.48 -8.07 -23.16
C PRO A 478 0.94 -8.02 -23.18
N ASP A 479 0.33 -6.83 -23.10
CA ASP A 479 -1.09 -6.58 -23.27
C ASP A 479 -1.59 -6.79 -24.71
N LEU A 480 -0.66 -6.91 -25.68
CA LEU A 480 -0.91 -7.20 -27.09
C LEU A 480 -0.47 -8.61 -27.51
N LEU A 481 0.12 -9.41 -26.62
CA LEU A 481 0.48 -10.81 -26.86
C LEU A 481 -0.57 -11.76 -26.27
N PRO A 482 -1.28 -12.54 -27.11
CA PRO A 482 -2.33 -13.44 -26.64
C PRO A 482 -1.87 -14.40 -25.55
N THR A 483 -0.64 -14.92 -25.67
CA THR A 483 -0.11 -15.85 -24.67
C THR A 483 -0.05 -15.22 -23.28
N ASN A 484 0.36 -13.95 -23.17
CA ASN A 484 0.50 -13.23 -21.90
C ASN A 484 -0.85 -12.82 -21.32
N TYR A 485 -1.68 -12.10 -22.08
CA TYR A 485 -2.92 -11.54 -21.54
C TYR A 485 -4.05 -12.57 -21.38
N HIS A 486 -3.98 -13.69 -22.10
CA HIS A 486 -5.02 -14.72 -22.11
C HIS A 486 -4.54 -16.02 -21.45
N ILE A 487 -3.68 -16.80 -22.11
CA ILE A 487 -3.26 -18.13 -21.61
C ILE A 487 -2.61 -18.02 -20.24
N PHE A 488 -1.58 -17.19 -20.10
CA PHE A 488 -0.83 -17.07 -18.85
C PHE A 488 -1.62 -16.39 -17.74
N LYS A 489 -2.58 -15.51 -18.08
CA LYS A 489 -3.55 -14.98 -17.12
C LYS A 489 -4.42 -16.09 -16.53
N HIS A 490 -4.99 -16.95 -17.37
CA HIS A 490 -5.83 -18.06 -16.91
C HIS A 490 -5.02 -19.16 -16.21
N LEU A 491 -3.80 -19.44 -16.69
CA LEU A 491 -2.87 -20.36 -16.04
C LEU A 491 -2.48 -19.86 -14.64
N ASN A 492 -2.21 -18.57 -14.45
CA ASN A 492 -1.92 -18.00 -13.13
C ASN A 492 -3.08 -18.24 -12.15
N ASN A 493 -4.33 -18.08 -12.61
CA ASN A 493 -5.51 -18.35 -11.78
C ASN A 493 -5.62 -19.83 -11.43
N PHE A 494 -5.35 -20.72 -12.38
CA PHE A 494 -5.35 -22.17 -12.16
C PHE A 494 -4.22 -22.64 -11.21
N LEU A 495 -3.04 -22.02 -11.30
CA LEU A 495 -1.89 -22.36 -10.46
C LEU A 495 -1.99 -21.77 -9.05
N GLN A 496 -2.83 -20.74 -8.83
CA GLN A 496 -2.92 -20.03 -7.57
C GLN A 496 -3.19 -21.00 -6.40
N GLY A 497 -2.31 -20.99 -5.41
CA GLY A 497 -2.43 -21.84 -4.22
C GLY A 497 -1.86 -23.26 -4.37
N LYS A 498 -1.46 -23.68 -5.57
CA LYS A 498 -0.86 -25.01 -5.80
C LYS A 498 0.60 -25.04 -5.39
N ARG A 499 1.04 -26.21 -4.90
CA ARG A 499 2.44 -26.51 -4.57
C ARG A 499 2.84 -27.83 -5.23
N PHE A 500 4.01 -27.85 -5.85
CA PHE A 500 4.59 -28.96 -6.58
C PHE A 500 5.85 -29.43 -5.87
N HIS A 501 6.04 -30.75 -5.74
CA HIS A 501 7.19 -31.32 -5.06
C HIS A 501 8.36 -31.59 -6.01
N ASN A 502 8.04 -31.89 -7.26
CA ASN A 502 8.99 -32.20 -8.31
C ASN A 502 8.58 -31.53 -9.65
N GLN A 503 9.43 -31.67 -10.66
CA GLN A 503 9.20 -31.11 -12.00
C GLN A 503 7.97 -31.75 -12.67
N GLN A 504 7.83 -33.07 -12.58
CA GLN A 504 6.73 -33.82 -13.18
C GLN A 504 5.36 -33.35 -12.67
N ASP A 505 5.24 -33.02 -11.37
CA ASP A 505 4.00 -32.49 -10.80
C ASP A 505 3.59 -31.17 -11.47
N ALA A 506 4.57 -30.28 -11.69
CA ALA A 506 4.33 -28.99 -12.34
C ALA A 506 3.99 -29.15 -13.82
N GLU A 507 4.67 -30.05 -14.52
CA GLU A 507 4.36 -30.40 -15.91
C GLU A 507 2.97 -31.02 -16.04
N ASN A 508 2.61 -31.96 -15.17
CA ASN A 508 1.30 -32.60 -15.14
C ASN A 508 0.19 -31.58 -14.90
N ALA A 509 0.41 -30.62 -13.99
CA ALA A 509 -0.55 -29.54 -13.74
C ALA A 509 -0.73 -28.64 -14.97
N PHE A 510 0.35 -28.32 -15.69
CA PHE A 510 0.25 -27.57 -16.95
C PHE A 510 -0.51 -28.37 -18.03
N GLN A 511 -0.25 -29.67 -18.14
CA GLN A 511 -0.97 -30.54 -19.08
C GLN A 511 -2.47 -30.63 -18.74
N GLU A 512 -2.82 -30.75 -17.46
CA GLU A 512 -4.21 -30.70 -16.98
C GLU A 512 -4.87 -29.37 -17.35
N PHE A 513 -4.17 -28.26 -17.14
CA PHE A 513 -4.66 -26.93 -17.54
C PHE A 513 -4.96 -26.88 -19.05
N VAL A 514 -4.02 -27.31 -19.91
CA VAL A 514 -4.22 -27.30 -21.36
C VAL A 514 -5.39 -28.21 -21.79
N LYS A 515 -5.47 -29.43 -21.23
CA LYS A 515 -6.55 -30.38 -21.55
C LYS A 515 -7.93 -29.93 -21.09
N SER A 516 -8.01 -29.06 -20.08
CA SER A 516 -9.27 -28.53 -19.57
C SER A 516 -9.81 -27.33 -20.36
N GLN A 517 -9.05 -26.78 -21.31
CA GLN A 517 -9.52 -25.66 -22.15
C GLN A 517 -10.26 -26.16 -23.39
N SER A 518 -11.35 -25.48 -23.76
CA SER A 518 -12.06 -25.72 -25.01
C SER A 518 -11.34 -25.10 -26.21
N THR A 519 -11.69 -25.49 -27.43
CA THR A 519 -11.22 -24.80 -28.65
C THR A 519 -11.60 -23.32 -28.66
N ASP A 520 -12.81 -23.01 -28.20
CA ASP A 520 -13.33 -21.64 -28.14
C ASP A 520 -12.54 -20.74 -27.19
N PHE A 521 -11.92 -21.33 -26.15
CA PHE A 521 -11.00 -20.59 -25.28
C PHE A 521 -9.85 -19.99 -26.09
N TYR A 522 -9.24 -20.75 -27.00
CA TYR A 522 -8.15 -20.28 -27.84
C TYR A 522 -8.63 -19.29 -28.90
N ALA A 523 -9.74 -19.60 -29.57
CA ALA A 523 -10.34 -18.69 -30.55
C ALA A 523 -10.67 -17.32 -29.92
N THR A 524 -11.22 -17.32 -28.70
CA THR A 524 -11.50 -16.09 -27.93
C THR A 524 -10.22 -15.30 -27.66
N GLY A 525 -9.13 -15.99 -27.29
CA GLY A 525 -7.84 -15.36 -27.06
C GLY A 525 -7.32 -14.62 -28.29
N ILE A 526 -7.34 -15.26 -29.46
CA ILE A 526 -6.89 -14.63 -30.72
C ILE A 526 -7.83 -13.50 -31.15
N ASN A 527 -9.15 -13.72 -31.11
CA ASN A 527 -10.14 -12.74 -31.58
C ASN A 527 -10.16 -11.46 -30.73
N GLN A 528 -9.70 -11.51 -29.47
CA GLN A 528 -9.55 -10.32 -28.64
C GLN A 528 -8.50 -9.33 -29.16
N LEU A 529 -7.59 -9.73 -30.06
CA LEU A 529 -6.55 -8.86 -30.63
C LEU A 529 -7.13 -7.58 -31.23
N ILE A 530 -8.23 -7.65 -31.98
CA ILE A 530 -8.84 -6.47 -32.63
C ILE A 530 -9.24 -5.44 -31.56
N SER A 531 -9.98 -5.88 -30.54
CA SER A 531 -10.43 -4.99 -29.46
C SER A 531 -9.25 -4.41 -28.66
N ARG A 532 -8.17 -5.17 -28.51
CA ARG A 532 -6.96 -4.74 -27.80
C ARG A 532 -6.14 -3.75 -28.61
N TRP A 533 -5.94 -3.99 -29.90
CA TRP A 533 -5.33 -3.01 -30.79
C TRP A 533 -6.15 -1.71 -30.80
N GLN A 534 -7.49 -1.80 -30.83
CA GLN A 534 -8.34 -0.62 -30.79
C GLN A 534 -8.15 0.17 -29.49
N LYS A 535 -8.18 -0.50 -28.33
CA LYS A 535 -7.87 0.17 -27.04
C LYS A 535 -6.48 0.80 -27.02
N CYS A 536 -5.49 0.13 -27.61
CA CYS A 536 -4.14 0.71 -27.74
C CYS A 536 -4.16 2.01 -28.54
N VAL A 537 -4.93 2.06 -29.63
CA VAL A 537 -5.11 3.26 -30.47
C VAL A 537 -5.87 4.34 -29.70
N ASP A 538 -6.99 4.00 -29.08
CA ASP A 538 -7.83 4.93 -28.31
C ASP A 538 -7.07 5.56 -27.12
N CYS A 539 -6.13 4.81 -26.55
CA CYS A 539 -5.25 5.28 -25.48
C CYS A 539 -3.94 5.92 -25.97
N ASN A 540 -3.83 6.30 -27.25
CA ASN A 540 -2.65 6.90 -27.86
C ASN A 540 -1.35 6.12 -27.58
N GLY A 541 -1.42 4.78 -27.67
CA GLY A 541 -0.28 3.89 -27.44
C GLY A 541 0.05 3.60 -25.97
N SER A 542 -0.70 4.13 -25.01
CA SER A 542 -0.52 3.83 -23.59
C SER A 542 -0.99 2.41 -23.24
N TYR A 543 -0.72 1.96 -22.01
CA TYR A 543 -1.33 0.73 -21.48
C TYR A 543 -2.82 0.90 -21.25
N PHE A 544 -3.56 -0.20 -21.34
CA PHE A 544 -5.00 -0.27 -21.14
C PHE A 544 -5.38 -1.62 -20.50
N ASP A 545 -6.62 -1.74 -20.02
CA ASP A 545 -7.17 -2.94 -19.39
C ASP A 545 -8.37 -3.55 -20.12
#